data_AF-A0A379LJ82-F1
#
_entry.id   AF-A0A379LJ82-F1
#
_cell.length_a   1.000
_cell.length_b   1.000
_cell.length_c   1.000
_cell.angle_alpha   90.00
_cell.angle_beta   90.00
_cell.angle_gamma   90.00
#
_symmetry.space_group_name_H-M   'P 1'
#
loop_
_entity.id
_entity.type
_entity.pdbx_description
1 polymer ?
#
loop_
_entity_poly.entity_id
_entity_poly.type
_entity_poly.pdbx_seq_one_letter_code
_entity_poly.pdbx_strand_id
1 'polypeptide(L)'
;MNARPIQGSTTTNAELMQSGRAPYALKDGQYEQIQLHHSRQDGRGALYELSEPVHIRSTNTNGNLALHPYGSSQHPDYPVERDIFGKDRNQYWKDRLKQIQGD
;
A
#
# COMPACT_ATOMS: atom_id res chain seq x y z
N MET A 1 9.08 -1.19 -18.61
CA MET A 1 8.81 -1.39 -17.18
C MET A 1 9.84 -2.39 -16.65
N ASN A 2 10.72 -1.96 -15.75
CA ASN A 2 11.90 -2.75 -15.39
C ASN A 2 11.51 -3.94 -14.52
N ALA A 3 11.59 -5.13 -15.14
CA ALA A 3 11.38 -6.44 -14.56
C ALA A 3 12.70 -6.97 -13.99
N ARG A 4 12.92 -6.98 -12.66
CA ARG A 4 14.02 -7.71 -11.99
C ARG A 4 13.73 -7.98 -10.50
N PRO A 5 14.37 -9.00 -9.89
CA PRO A 5 13.66 -9.99 -9.10
C PRO A 5 13.48 -9.63 -7.64
N ILE A 6 12.26 -9.81 -7.15
CA ILE A 6 11.97 -9.77 -5.72
C ILE A 6 12.35 -11.13 -5.18
N GLN A 7 13.48 -11.23 -4.47
CA GLN A 7 13.95 -12.46 -3.83
C GLN A 7 14.07 -13.67 -4.78
N GLY A 8 14.68 -13.48 -5.96
CA GLY A 8 14.87 -14.58 -6.93
C GLY A 8 13.67 -14.89 -7.82
N SER A 9 12.55 -14.18 -7.68
CA SER A 9 11.40 -14.30 -8.60
C SER A 9 11.48 -13.28 -9.73
N THR A 10 11.31 -13.67 -11.00
CA THR A 10 11.28 -12.78 -12.17
C THR A 10 10.02 -11.90 -12.27
N THR A 11 9.14 -11.92 -11.26
CA THR A 11 7.86 -11.19 -11.29
C THR A 11 8.07 -9.69 -11.39
N THR A 12 7.40 -9.07 -12.35
CA THR A 12 7.43 -7.62 -12.59
C THR A 12 6.38 -6.89 -11.73
N ASN A 13 6.54 -5.58 -11.54
CA ASN A 13 5.48 -4.77 -10.92
C ASN A 13 4.15 -4.84 -11.66
N ALA A 14 4.17 -4.93 -13.00
CA ALA A 14 2.95 -5.08 -13.79
C ALA A 14 2.25 -6.40 -13.46
N GLU A 15 2.98 -7.51 -13.37
CA GLU A 15 2.42 -8.81 -13.01
C GLU A 15 1.89 -8.84 -11.57
N LEU A 16 2.59 -8.20 -10.62
CA LEU A 16 2.09 -8.01 -9.26
C LEU A 16 0.75 -7.26 -9.27
N MET A 17 0.71 -6.09 -9.91
CA MET A 17 -0.47 -5.25 -9.94
C MET A 17 -1.64 -5.91 -10.67
N GLN A 18 -1.37 -6.65 -11.75
CA GLN A 18 -2.37 -7.46 -12.46
C GLN A 18 -2.99 -8.54 -11.55
N SER A 19 -2.20 -9.11 -10.64
CA SER A 19 -2.67 -10.05 -9.61
C SER A 19 -3.33 -9.35 -8.39
N GLY A 20 -3.43 -8.02 -8.41
CA GLY A 20 -3.95 -7.22 -7.30
C GLY A 20 -2.96 -7.01 -6.14
N ARG A 21 -1.67 -7.24 -6.38
CA ARG A 21 -0.61 -7.07 -5.39
C ARG A 21 0.09 -5.73 -5.57
N ALA A 22 0.51 -5.17 -4.45
CA ALA A 22 1.30 -3.96 -4.37
C ALA A 22 2.61 -4.06 -5.18
N PRO A 23 2.97 -3.02 -5.95
CA PRO A 23 4.26 -2.92 -6.62
C PRO A 23 5.37 -2.54 -5.63
N TYR A 24 6.60 -2.53 -6.14
CA TYR A 24 7.79 -2.08 -5.42
C TYR A 24 8.37 -0.83 -6.09
N ALA A 25 8.93 0.07 -5.30
CA ALA A 25 9.69 1.21 -5.77
C ALA A 25 11.17 1.08 -5.38
N LEU A 26 12.07 1.49 -6.26
CA LEU A 26 13.50 1.61 -5.93
C LEU A 26 13.72 2.96 -5.24
N LYS A 27 14.16 2.92 -3.98
CA LYS A 27 14.46 4.10 -3.17
C LYS A 27 15.78 3.86 -2.46
N ASP A 28 16.72 4.80 -2.57
CA ASP A 28 18.04 4.73 -1.93
C ASP A 28 18.79 3.39 -2.19
N GLY A 29 18.63 2.85 -3.40
CA GLY A 29 19.24 1.58 -3.80
C GLY A 29 18.56 0.32 -3.26
N GLN A 30 17.46 0.45 -2.51
CA GLN A 30 16.67 -0.64 -1.96
C GLN A 30 15.27 -0.68 -2.59
N TYR A 31 14.75 -1.89 -2.81
CA TYR A 31 13.36 -2.05 -3.24
C TYR A 31 12.44 -2.06 -2.02
N GLU A 32 11.52 -1.10 -1.96
CA GLU A 32 10.52 -1.00 -0.90
C GLU A 32 9.14 -1.31 -1.48
N GLN A 33 8.35 -2.14 -0.79
CA GLN A 33 6.98 -2.41 -1.21
C GLN A 33 6.10 -1.19 -0.92
N ILE A 34 5.26 -0.80 -1.89
CA ILE A 34 4.28 0.26 -1.73
C ILE A 34 3.00 -0.31 -1.12
N GLN A 35 2.65 0.12 0.08
CA GLN A 35 1.43 -0.25 0.78
C GLN A 35 0.33 0.79 0.54
N LEU A 36 -0.92 0.31 0.52
CA LEU A 36 -2.10 1.16 0.49
C LEU A 36 -2.65 1.31 1.90
N HIS A 37 -2.92 2.54 2.34
CA HIS A 37 -3.37 2.81 3.70
C HIS A 37 -4.40 3.94 3.76
N HIS A 38 -5.39 3.80 4.63
CA HIS A 38 -6.40 4.83 4.90
C HIS A 38 -5.89 5.84 5.94
N SER A 39 -5.89 7.13 5.58
CA SER A 39 -5.53 8.21 6.49
C SER A 39 -6.17 8.04 7.87
N ARG A 40 -5.35 8.11 8.92
CA ARG A 40 -5.78 8.02 10.33
C ARG A 40 -6.55 6.76 10.72
N GLN A 41 -6.48 5.69 9.93
CA GLN A 41 -7.28 4.47 10.11
C GLN A 41 -8.79 4.71 9.97
N ASP A 42 -9.22 5.83 9.37
CA ASP A 42 -10.63 6.14 9.09
C ASP A 42 -11.05 5.45 7.78
N GLY A 43 -12.08 4.60 7.82
CA GLY A 43 -12.60 3.90 6.64
C GLY A 43 -13.17 4.80 5.54
N ARG A 44 -13.33 6.10 5.80
CA ARG A 44 -13.74 7.13 4.82
C ARG A 44 -12.59 8.05 4.45
N GLY A 45 -11.43 7.87 5.09
CA GLY A 45 -10.24 8.71 4.89
C GLY A 45 -9.66 8.54 3.50
N ALA A 46 -8.84 9.51 3.08
CA ALA A 46 -8.09 9.40 1.83
C ALA A 46 -7.16 8.17 1.86
N LEU A 47 -6.97 7.54 0.70
CA LEU A 47 -6.01 6.46 0.52
C LEU A 47 -4.63 7.01 0.16
N TYR A 48 -3.59 6.46 0.79
CA TYR A 48 -2.20 6.80 0.52
C TYR A 48 -1.44 5.57 0.01
N GLU A 49 -0.67 5.77 -1.06
CA GLU A 49 0.40 4.87 -1.50
C GLU A 49 1.68 5.23 -0.73
N LEU A 50 2.16 4.33 0.13
CA LEU A 50 3.28 4.61 1.05
C LEU A 50 4.28 3.47 1.02
N SER A 51 5.58 3.78 1.06
CA SER A 51 6.56 2.72 1.20
C SER A 51 6.50 2.07 2.59
N GLU A 52 6.83 0.79 2.67
CA GLU A 52 6.75 0.01 3.91
C GLU A 52 7.43 0.69 5.10
N PRO A 53 8.65 1.25 5.02
CA PRO A 53 9.31 1.94 6.14
C PRO A 53 8.50 3.11 6.71
N VAL A 54 7.78 3.85 5.86
CA VAL A 54 6.91 4.97 6.28
C VAL A 54 5.61 4.44 6.89
N HIS A 55 5.16 3.27 6.47
CA HIS A 55 3.95 2.59 6.92
C HIS A 55 4.17 1.72 8.19
N ILE A 56 5.39 1.65 8.74
CA ILE A 56 5.69 0.80 9.91
C ILE A 56 4.87 1.24 11.13
N ARG A 57 4.07 0.30 11.65
CA ARG A 57 3.16 0.47 12.80
C ARG A 57 3.85 0.75 14.14
N SER A 58 5.16 0.51 14.25
CA SER A 58 5.90 0.44 15.51
C SER A 58 6.85 1.60 15.80
N THR A 59 6.95 2.61 14.92
CA THR A 59 7.81 3.78 15.16
C THR A 59 6.97 4.97 15.62
N ASN A 60 7.32 5.62 16.74
CA ASN A 60 6.66 6.86 17.20
C ASN A 60 7.15 8.09 16.40
N THR A 61 7.20 7.96 15.08
CA THR A 61 7.58 9.05 14.18
C THR A 61 6.33 9.80 13.71
N ASN A 62 6.49 11.06 13.31
CA ASN A 62 5.37 11.90 12.83
C ASN A 62 4.57 11.23 11.69
N GLY A 63 5.25 10.49 10.82
CA GLY A 63 4.60 9.74 9.73
C GLY A 63 3.69 8.63 10.25
N ASN A 64 4.14 7.84 11.22
CA ASN A 64 3.31 6.81 11.83
C ASN A 64 2.09 7.40 12.53
N LEU A 65 2.23 8.46 13.32
CA LEU A 65 1.09 9.06 14.04
C LEU A 65 0.02 9.64 13.10
N ALA A 66 0.44 10.13 11.93
CA ALA A 66 -0.50 10.59 10.90
C ALA A 66 -1.34 9.44 10.30
N LEU A 67 -0.76 8.23 10.24
CA LEU A 67 -1.40 7.03 9.70
C LEU A 67 -2.15 6.24 10.77
N HIS A 68 -1.57 6.09 11.96
CA HIS A 68 -1.99 5.23 13.04
C HIS A 68 -2.21 5.98 14.37
N PRO A 69 -3.07 7.01 14.42
CA PRO A 69 -3.33 7.73 15.67
C PRO A 69 -3.98 6.86 16.76
N TYR A 70 -4.53 5.70 16.40
CA TYR A 70 -5.11 4.71 17.32
C TYR A 70 -4.22 3.47 17.49
N GLY A 71 -2.97 3.51 17.01
CA GLY A 71 -2.02 2.41 17.09
C GLY A 71 -2.56 1.12 16.46
N SER A 72 -2.55 0.03 17.24
CA SER A 72 -3.04 -1.28 16.80
C SER A 72 -4.58 -1.40 16.79
N SER A 73 -5.29 -0.45 17.39
CA SER A 73 -6.76 -0.42 17.41
C SER A 73 -7.32 0.16 16.11
N GLN A 74 -8.59 -0.13 15.80
CA GLN A 74 -9.30 0.55 14.72
C GLN A 74 -9.72 1.96 15.15
N HIS A 75 -10.02 2.81 14.17
CA HIS A 75 -10.66 4.09 14.43
C HIS A 75 -12.00 3.87 15.19
N PRO A 76 -12.28 4.63 16.27
CA PRO A 76 -13.42 4.38 17.15
C PRO A 76 -14.77 4.57 16.45
N ASP A 77 -14.93 5.65 15.68
CA ASP A 77 -16.22 5.98 15.06
C ASP A 77 -16.39 5.42 13.64
N TYR A 78 -15.28 5.25 12.91
CA TYR A 78 -15.28 4.91 11.48
C TYR A 78 -14.20 3.86 11.18
N PRO A 79 -14.35 2.64 11.73
CA PRO A 79 -13.36 1.59 11.52
C PRO A 79 -13.25 1.20 10.04
N VAL A 80 -12.04 0.86 9.60
CA VAL A 80 -11.83 0.24 8.28
C VAL A 80 -12.43 -1.17 8.30
N GLU A 81 -13.39 -1.41 7.40
CA GLU A 81 -13.94 -2.74 7.13
C GLU A 81 -12.91 -3.61 6.40
N ARG A 82 -12.24 -4.51 7.12
CA ARG A 82 -11.01 -5.18 6.66
C ARG A 82 -11.23 -6.05 5.42
N ASP A 83 -12.34 -6.77 5.35
CA ASP A 83 -12.64 -7.67 4.23
C ASP A 83 -13.00 -6.90 2.96
N ILE A 84 -13.70 -5.77 3.12
CA ILE A 84 -14.02 -4.86 2.02
C ILE A 84 -12.74 -4.19 1.54
N PHE A 85 -11.95 -3.62 2.47
CA PHE A 85 -10.69 -2.98 2.13
C PHE A 85 -9.69 -3.94 1.47
N GLY A 86 -9.67 -5.21 1.87
CA GLY A 86 -8.84 -6.23 1.22
C GLY A 86 -9.20 -6.43 -0.25
N LYS A 87 -10.51 -6.46 -0.57
CA LYS A 87 -11.01 -6.56 -1.95
C LYS A 87 -10.71 -5.27 -2.73
N ASP A 88 -10.98 -4.12 -2.12
CA ASP A 88 -10.76 -2.81 -2.73
C ASP A 88 -9.28 -2.59 -3.03
N ARG A 89 -8.38 -2.95 -2.12
CA ARG A 89 -6.93 -2.88 -2.34
C ARG A 89 -6.49 -3.76 -3.51
N ASN A 90 -7.05 -4.97 -3.63
CA ASN A 90 -6.73 -5.85 -4.76
C ASN A 90 -7.19 -5.24 -6.09
N GLN A 91 -8.37 -4.63 -6.11
CA GLN A 91 -8.91 -3.99 -7.31
C GLN A 91 -8.16 -2.69 -7.63
N TYR A 92 -7.84 -1.90 -6.61
CA TYR A 92 -7.05 -0.67 -6.70
C TYR A 92 -5.76 -0.88 -7.49
N TRP A 93 -4.98 -1.92 -7.16
CA TRP A 93 -3.73 -2.16 -7.86
C TRP A 93 -3.92 -2.54 -9.34
N LYS A 94 -5.00 -3.25 -9.67
CA LYS A 94 -5.33 -3.58 -11.05
C LYS A 94 -5.72 -2.33 -11.84
N ASP A 95 -6.53 -1.46 -11.25
CA ASP A 95 -6.95 -0.21 -11.91
C ASP A 95 -5.81 0.80 -11.99
N ARG A 96 -4.92 0.82 -11.00
CA ARG A 96 -3.68 1.60 -11.03
C ARG A 96 -2.77 1.18 -12.18
N LEU A 97 -2.70 -0.11 -12.49
CA LEU A 97 -1.94 -0.62 -13.64
C LEU A 97 -2.53 -0.09 -14.96
N LYS A 98 -3.85 -0.15 -15.12
CA LYS A 98 -4.54 0.39 -16.30
C LYS A 98 -4.26 1.88 -16.50
N GLN A 99 -4.36 2.67 -15.42
CA GLN A 99 -4.00 4.10 -15.44
C GLN A 99 -2.57 4.34 -15.92
N ILE A 100 -1.61 3.53 -15.45
CA ILE A 100 -0.19 3.66 -15.85
C ILE A 100 0.00 3.25 -17.33
N GLN A 101 -0.80 2.32 -17.83
CA GLN A 101 -0.75 1.85 -19.22
C GLN A 101 -1.49 2.76 -20.20
N GLY A 102 -2.32 3.69 -19.71
CA GLY A 102 -3.02 4.69 -20.51
C GLY A 102 -4.40 4.25 -21.01
N ASP A 103 -5.04 3.29 -20.33
CA ASP A 103 -6.40 2.82 -20.59
C ASP A 103 -7.48 3.65 -19.86
#